data_AF-A0A7C3SK52-F1
#
_entry.id   AF-A0A7C3SK52-F1
#
_cell.length_a   1.000
_cell.length_b   1.000
_cell.length_c   1.000
_cell.angle_alpha   90.00
_cell.angle_beta   90.00
_cell.angle_gamma   90.00
#
_symmetry.space_group_name_H-M   'P 1'
#
loop_
_entity.id
_entity.type
_entity.pdbx_description
1 polymer ?
#
loop_
_entity_poly.entity_id
_entity_poly.type
_entity_poly.pdbx_seq_one_letter_code
_entity_poly.pdbx_strand_id
1 'polypeptide(L)' 'MDLLKKKRLFRPDEVADILCLSRRTVYRMIRDGRLSGVRLGSGPWRIARESILQLMPQSR' A
#
# COMPACT_ATOMS: atom_id res chain seq x y z
N MET A 1 6.41 -14.20 5.79
CA MET A 1 6.35 -12.72 5.66
C MET A 1 7.59 -12.24 4.88
N ASP A 2 7.79 -12.75 3.66
CA ASP A 2 9.02 -12.50 2.86
C ASP A 2 8.76 -11.63 1.62
N LEU A 3 7.49 -11.47 1.23
CA LEU A 3 7.07 -10.65 0.10
C LEU A 3 7.36 -9.16 0.31
N LEU A 4 7.20 -8.65 1.54
CA LEU A 4 7.49 -7.26 1.89
C LEU A 4 8.99 -6.91 1.82
N LYS A 5 9.88 -7.92 1.94
CA LYS A 5 11.33 -7.75 1.86
C LYS A 5 11.85 -7.75 0.42
N LYS A 6 11.18 -8.44 -0.50
CA LYS A 6 11.63 -8.58 -1.91
C LYS A 6 10.97 -7.59 -2.87
N LYS A 7 9.70 -7.21 -2.64
CA LYS A 7 8.93 -6.35 -3.55
C LYS A 7 8.91 -4.90 -3.05
N ARG A 8 9.21 -3.95 -3.93
CA ARG A 8 9.26 -2.50 -3.59
C ARG A 8 7.93 -1.78 -3.81
N LEU A 9 7.13 -2.24 -4.77
CA LEU A 9 5.87 -1.60 -5.20
C LEU A 9 4.74 -2.63 -5.17
N PHE A 10 3.63 -2.29 -4.51
CA PHE A 10 2.48 -3.16 -4.31
C PHE A 10 1.26 -2.63 -5.03
N ARG A 11 0.39 -3.52 -5.48
CA ARG A 11 -0.93 -3.13 -5.99
C ARG A 11 -1.89 -2.81 -4.84
N PRO A 12 -2.95 -2.02 -5.07
CA PRO A 12 -3.94 -1.72 -4.03
C PRO A 12 -4.62 -2.96 -3.44
N ASP A 13 -4.80 -4.01 -4.24
CA ASP A 13 -5.28 -5.32 -3.79
C ASP A 13 -4.32 -5.97 -2.78
N GLU A 14 -3.03 -6.06 -3.11
CA GLU A 14 -2.02 -6.60 -2.19
C GLU A 14 -1.92 -5.80 -0.90
N VAL A 15 -2.01 -4.47 -0.98
CA VAL A 15 -1.97 -3.60 0.22
C VAL A 15 -3.20 -3.79 1.10
N ALA A 16 -4.36 -4.02 0.48
CA ALA A 16 -5.59 -4.33 1.21
C ALA A 16 -5.42 -5.61 2.05
N ASP A 17 -4.83 -6.65 1.46
CA ASP A 17 -4.57 -7.91 2.15
C ASP A 17 -3.51 -7.75 3.25
N ILE A 18 -2.43 -7.00 3.00
CA ILE A 18 -1.34 -6.78 3.98
C ILE A 18 -1.83 -5.99 5.19
N LEU A 19 -2.65 -4.96 4.98
CA LEU A 19 -3.15 -4.10 6.05
C LEU A 19 -4.46 -4.61 6.64
N CYS A 20 -5.00 -5.73 6.15
CA CYS A 20 -6.34 -6.24 6.50
C CYS A 20 -7.44 -5.17 6.33
N LEU A 21 -7.36 -4.39 5.25
CA LEU A 21 -8.31 -3.32 4.92
C LEU A 21 -9.10 -3.66 3.67
N SER A 22 -10.22 -2.99 3.45
CA SER A 22 -10.93 -3.08 2.16
C SER A 22 -10.17 -2.33 1.07
N ARG A 23 -10.26 -2.81 -0.19
CA ARG A 23 -9.72 -2.08 -1.37
C ARG A 23 -10.22 -0.63 -1.43
N ARG A 24 -11.49 -0.39 -1.08
CA ARG A 24 -12.08 0.95 -1.01
C ARG A 24 -11.36 1.83 -0.01
N THR A 25 -11.03 1.29 1.17
CA THR A 25 -10.24 2.00 2.19
C THR A 25 -8.85 2.34 1.65
N VAL A 26 -8.18 1.41 0.97
CA VAL A 26 -6.86 1.66 0.37
C VAL A 26 -6.93 2.79 -0.66
N TYR A 27 -7.88 2.77 -1.59
CA TYR A 27 -8.06 3.87 -2.56
C TYR A 27 -8.38 5.21 -1.88
N ARG A 28 -9.17 5.20 -0.81
CA ARG A 28 -9.44 6.41 -0.03
C ARG A 28 -8.17 6.93 0.63
N MET A 29 -7.38 6.07 1.25
CA MET A 29 -6.11 6.46 1.88
C MET A 29 -5.09 7.00 0.87
N ILE A 30 -5.08 6.50 -0.37
CA ILE A 30 -4.27 7.07 -1.45
C ILE A 30 -4.76 8.49 -1.77
N ARG A 31 -6.08 8.68 -1.93
CA ARG A 31 -6.67 9.99 -2.20
C ARG A 31 -6.45 10.99 -1.07
N ASP A 32 -6.50 10.52 0.17
CA ASP A 32 -6.28 11.33 1.38
C ASP A 32 -4.79 11.62 1.62
N GLY A 33 -3.87 11.04 0.83
CA GLY A 33 -2.42 11.19 1.00
C GLY A 33 -1.80 10.36 2.13
N ARG A 34 -2.58 9.53 2.82
CA ARG A 34 -2.11 8.62 3.88
C ARG A 34 -1.30 7.44 3.33
N LEU A 35 -1.60 7.02 2.10
CA LEU A 35 -0.83 6.04 1.35
C LEU A 35 -0.18 6.71 0.15
N SER A 36 1.16 6.66 0.08
CA SER A 36 1.91 7.18 -1.06
C SER A 36 1.82 6.20 -2.22
N GLY A 37 0.81 6.43 -3.07
CA GLY A 37 0.60 5.71 -4.32
C GLY A 37 1.15 6.51 -5.50
N VAL A 38 1.85 5.85 -6.41
CA VAL A 38 2.26 6.39 -7.71
C VAL A 38 1.42 5.71 -8.79
N ARG A 39 0.88 6.51 -9.71
CA ARG A 39 0.20 5.99 -10.90
C ARG A 39 1.20 5.95 -12.05
N LEU A 40 1.49 4.75 -12.55
CA LEU A 40 2.39 4.55 -13.69
C LEU A 40 1.64 4.85 -15.01
N GLY A 41 1.57 6.14 -15.37
CA GLY A 41 0.85 6.61 -16.55
C GLY A 41 -0.63 6.25 -16.51
N SER A 42 -1.14 5.64 -17.58
CA SER A 42 -2.52 5.12 -17.64
C SER A 42 -2.72 3.82 -16.85
N GLY A 43 -1.64 3.24 -16.31
CA GLY A 43 -1.65 1.97 -15.61
C GLY A 43 -2.23 2.02 -14.19
N PRO A 44 -2.32 0.84 -13.55
CA PRO A 44 -2.81 0.69 -12.19
C PRO A 44 -1.90 1.37 -11.15
N TRP A 45 -2.49 1.79 -10.03
CA TRP A 45 -1.77 2.35 -8.89
C TRP A 45 -0.71 1.39 -8.34
N ARG A 46 0.39 1.95 -7.86
CA ARG A 46 1.47 1.24 -7.15
C ARG A 46 1.81 1.96 -5.87
N ILE A 47 1.89 1.23 -4.77
CA ILE A 47 2.12 1.78 -3.44
C ILE A 47 3.51 1.32 -2.99
N ALA A 48 4.34 2.26 -2.53
CA ALA A 48 5.68 1.94 -2.05
C ALA A 48 5.63 1.16 -0.73
N ARG A 49 6.55 0.20 -0.56
CA ARG A 49 6.64 -0.61 0.69
C ARG A 49 6.73 0.28 1.94
N GLU A 50 7.44 1.39 1.84
CA GLU A 50 7.73 2.29 2.95
C GLU A 50 6.45 2.93 3.49
N SER A 51 5.53 3.29 2.59
CA SER A 51 4.23 3.82 2.97
C SER A 51 3.35 2.78 3.67
N ILE A 52 3.47 1.51 3.30
CA ILE A 52 2.77 0.41 4.00
C ILE A 52 3.37 0.24 5.40
N LEU A 53 4.70 0.17 5.51
CA LEU A 53 5.42 0.01 6.78
C LEU A 53 5.12 1.14 7.78
N GLN A 54 4.93 2.37 7.32
CA GLN A 54 4.54 3.51 8.16
C GLN A 54 3.16 3.35 8.81
N LEU A 55 2.26 2.58 8.18
CA LEU A 55 0.91 2.34 8.67
C LEU A 55 0.78 1.06 9.46
N MET A 56 1.77 0.16 9.37
CA MET A 56 1.80 -1.02 10.21
C MET A 56 2.03 -0.58 11.65
N PRO A 57 1.20 -1.03 12.61
CA PRO A 57 1.45 -0.76 14.00
C PRO A 57 2.84 -1.32 14.36
N GLN A 58 3.76 -0.44 14.72
CA GLN A 58 4.99 -0.85 15.38
C GLN A 58 4.57 -1.37 16.75
N SER A 59 4.39 -2.68 16.88
CA SER A 59 4.28 -3.31 18.18
C SER A 59 5.57 -2.98 18.93
N ARG A 60 5.47 -2.06 19.88
CA ARG A 60 6.55 -1.68 20.78
C ARG A 60 6.54 -2.58 22.00
#